data_AF-A0A0H2RZV7-F1
#
_entry.id   AF-A0A0H2RZV7-F1
#
_cell.length_a   1.000
_cell.length_b   1.000
_cell.length_c   1.000
_cell.angle_alpha   90.00
_cell.angle_beta   90.00
_cell.angle_gamma   90.00
#
_symmetry.space_group_name_H-M   'P 1'
#
loop_
_entity.id
_entity.type
_entity.pdbx_description
1 polymer ?
#
loop_
_entity_poly.entity_id
_entity_poly.type
_entity_poly.pdbx_seq_one_letter_code
_entity_poly.pdbx_strand_id
1 'polypeptide(L)'
;MARRHIHVETKRVAVRMALSGVDHDEIRQHTLVSPRSTRRAVSLFRRTGELVHMKLNHKRRSDITLEELRDLLESICGVVTTTTNISRSLRRRGYTRKKPDNKASC
;
A
#
# COMPACT_ATOMS: atom_id res chain seq x y z
N MET A 1 -16.16 -7.83 22.41
CA MET A 1 -16.67 -8.51 21.20
C MET A 1 -15.52 -8.74 20.22
N ALA A 2 -15.22 -9.99 19.89
CA ALA A 2 -14.11 -10.34 19.00
C ALA A 2 -14.29 -9.67 17.62
N ARG A 3 -13.23 -9.00 17.13
CA ARG A 3 -13.19 -8.47 15.77
C ARG A 3 -13.11 -9.64 14.78
N ARG A 4 -14.25 -10.23 14.42
CA ARG A 4 -14.30 -11.24 13.36
C ARG A 4 -13.92 -10.58 12.04
N HIS A 5 -12.91 -11.12 11.37
CA HIS A 5 -12.48 -10.62 10.08
C HIS A 5 -13.57 -10.92 9.04
N ILE A 6 -14.18 -9.88 8.48
CA ILE A 6 -15.18 -10.02 7.42
C ILE A 6 -14.46 -10.39 6.13
N HIS A 7 -14.87 -11.49 5.51
CA HIS A 7 -14.31 -11.97 4.25
C HIS A 7 -14.44 -10.92 3.14
N VAL A 8 -13.46 -10.85 2.24
CA VAL A 8 -13.42 -9.83 1.17
C VAL A 8 -14.62 -9.98 0.23
N GLU A 9 -15.05 -11.21 -0.04
CA GLU A 9 -16.23 -11.49 -0.88
C GLU A 9 -17.52 -10.91 -0.27
N THR A 10 -17.71 -11.02 1.04
CA THR A 10 -18.86 -10.42 1.72
C THR A 10 -18.85 -8.90 1.59
N LYS A 11 -17.68 -8.27 1.68
CA LYS A 11 -17.53 -6.82 1.45
C LYS A 11 -17.84 -6.44 -0.01
N ARG A 12 -17.44 -7.25 -0.99
CA ARG A 12 -17.76 -7.04 -2.40
C ARG A 12 -19.25 -7.02 -2.66
N VAL A 13 -19.96 -7.99 -2.09
CA VAL A 13 -21.44 -8.05 -2.22
C VAL A 13 -22.07 -6.84 -1.56
N ALA A 14 -21.71 -6.52 -0.31
CA ALA A 14 -22.26 -5.37 0.41
C ALA A 14 -22.01 -4.03 -0.31
N VAL A 15 -20.83 -3.83 -0.89
CA VAL A 15 -20.53 -2.60 -1.65
C VAL A 15 -21.29 -2.56 -2.97
N ARG A 16 -21.41 -3.67 -3.70
CA ARG A 16 -22.23 -3.71 -4.92
C ARG A 16 -23.69 -3.33 -4.63
N MET A 17 -24.29 -3.93 -3.60
CA MET A 17 -25.66 -3.59 -3.17
C MET A 17 -25.78 -2.10 -2.82
N ALA A 18 -24.85 -1.56 -2.04
CA ALA A 18 -24.87 -0.14 -1.67
C ALA A 18 -24.70 0.81 -2.87
N LEU A 19 -23.91 0.44 -3.88
CA LEU A 19 -23.75 1.23 -5.11
C LEU A 19 -24.98 1.16 -6.00
N SER A 20 -25.72 0.06 -5.97
CA SER A 20 -27.03 -0.09 -6.63
C SER A 20 -28.17 0.64 -5.92
N GLY A 21 -27.90 1.30 -4.79
CA GLY A 21 -28.89 2.08 -4.04
C GLY A 21 -29.70 1.29 -3.01
N VAL A 22 -29.31 0.05 -2.70
CA VAL A 22 -29.98 -0.76 -1.67
C VAL A 22 -29.78 -0.15 -0.28
N ASP A 23 -30.81 -0.21 0.56
CA ASP A 23 -30.74 0.33 1.91
C ASP A 23 -29.77 -0.46 2.81
N HIS A 24 -29.18 0.23 3.80
CA HIS A 24 -28.15 -0.36 4.65
C HIS A 24 -28.69 -1.43 5.60
N ASP A 25 -29.96 -1.36 6.00
CA ASP A 25 -30.58 -2.39 6.84
C ASP A 25 -30.85 -3.65 6.03
N GLU A 26 -31.27 -3.51 4.78
CA GLU A 26 -31.42 -4.63 3.84
C GLU A 26 -30.06 -5.28 3.55
N ILE A 27 -29.01 -4.49 3.28
CA ILE A 27 -27.64 -5.00 3.12
C ILE A 27 -27.19 -5.79 4.36
N ARG A 28 -27.52 -5.31 5.56
CA ARG A 28 -27.19 -6.00 6.81
C ARG A 28 -27.91 -7.34 6.92
N GLN A 29 -29.19 -7.41 6.57
CA GLN A 29 -29.96 -8.65 6.61
C GLN A 29 -29.37 -9.71 5.68
N HIS A 30 -28.89 -9.31 4.48
CA HIS A 30 -28.34 -10.23 3.50
C HIS A 30 -26.86 -10.60 3.71
N THR A 31 -26.04 -9.66 4.19
CA THR A 31 -24.57 -9.83 4.23
C THR A 31 -24.00 -9.92 5.65
N LEU A 32 -24.81 -9.64 6.67
CA LEU A 32 -24.41 -9.51 8.08
C LEU A 32 -23.32 -8.45 8.31
N VAL A 33 -23.11 -7.55 7.34
CA VAL A 33 -22.17 -6.43 7.45
C VAL A 33 -22.88 -5.25 8.10
N SER A 34 -22.27 -4.67 9.14
CA SER A 34 -22.85 -3.50 9.80
C SER A 34 -22.92 -2.30 8.84
N PRO A 35 -23.93 -1.42 8.96
CA PRO A 35 -24.05 -0.21 8.14
C PRO A 35 -22.79 0.65 8.14
N ARG A 36 -22.11 0.77 9.29
CA ARG A 36 -20.84 1.50 9.43
C ARG A 36 -19.73 0.88 8.58
N SER A 37 -19.62 -0.44 8.58
CA SER A 37 -18.65 -1.16 7.75
C SER A 37 -18.95 -0.99 6.26
N THR A 38 -20.22 -1.05 5.86
CA THR A 38 -20.66 -0.81 4.48
C THR A 38 -20.30 0.59 4.02
N ARG A 39 -20.67 1.64 4.78
CA ARG A 39 -20.32 3.04 4.47
C ARG A 39 -18.82 3.24 4.32
N ARG A 40 -18.02 2.66 5.24
CA ARG A 40 -16.56 2.74 5.18
C ARG A 40 -15.99 2.05 3.95
N ALA A 41 -16.50 0.86 3.60
CA ALA A 41 -16.06 0.11 2.43
C ALA A 41 -16.44 0.83 1.13
N VAL A 42 -17.64 1.40 1.03
CA VAL A 42 -18.06 2.23 -0.11
C VAL A 42 -17.19 3.48 -0.24
N SER A 43 -16.91 4.17 0.87
CA SER A 43 -16.04 5.35 0.87
C SER A 43 -14.62 5.01 0.40
N LEU A 44 -14.06 3.88 0.86
CA LEU A 44 -12.77 3.39 0.39
C LEU A 44 -12.81 3.08 -1.11
N PHE A 45 -13.80 2.31 -1.55
CA PHE A 45 -13.95 1.90 -2.95
C PHE A 45 -14.13 3.10 -3.89
N ARG A 46 -14.94 4.09 -3.52
CA ARG A 46 -15.11 5.32 -4.32
C ARG A 46 -13.82 6.13 -4.46
N ARG A 47 -12.90 6.02 -3.49
CA ARG A 47 -11.62 6.73 -3.50
C ARG A 47 -10.51 5.98 -4.22
N THR A 48 -10.45 4.66 -4.09
CA THR A 48 -9.30 3.86 -4.54
C THR A 48 -9.63 2.82 -5.61
N GLY A 49 -10.90 2.53 -5.85
CA GLY A 49 -11.34 1.38 -6.65
C GLY A 49 -11.15 0.03 -5.95
N GLU A 50 -10.70 0.01 -4.69
CA GLU A 50 -10.37 -1.21 -3.94
C GLU A 50 -11.18 -1.35 -2.64
N LEU A 51 -11.43 -2.59 -2.22
CA LEU A 51 -12.22 -2.92 -1.01
C LEU A 51 -11.37 -3.27 0.21
N VAL A 52 -10.07 -3.39 0.00
CA VAL A 52 -9.07 -3.62 1.03
C VAL A 52 -8.06 -2.51 0.83
N HIS A 53 -7.59 -1.90 1.93
CA HIS A 53 -6.36 -1.12 1.82
C HIS A 53 -5.27 -2.12 1.43
N MET A 54 -4.88 -2.14 0.17
CA MET A 54 -3.57 -2.67 -0.16
C MET A 54 -2.59 -1.93 0.73
N LYS A 55 -1.98 -2.65 1.69
CA LYS A 55 -0.70 -2.21 2.20
C LYS A 55 0.14 -2.09 0.95
N LEU A 56 0.45 -0.85 0.55
CA LEU A 56 1.48 -0.60 -0.42
C LEU A 56 2.73 -1.23 0.18
N ASN A 57 2.99 -2.49 -0.18
CA ASN A 57 4.27 -3.11 -0.04
C ASN A 57 5.12 -2.32 -1.04
N HIS A 58 5.56 -1.15 -0.59
CA HIS A 58 6.84 -0.61 -1.01
C HIS A 58 7.86 -1.66 -0.54
N LYS A 59 7.94 -2.79 -1.24
CA LYS A 59 9.22 -3.42 -1.51
C LYS A 59 9.98 -2.35 -2.30
N ARG A 60 10.42 -1.30 -1.59
CA ARG A 60 11.59 -0.54 -1.98
C ARG A 60 12.58 -1.66 -2.26
N ARG A 61 13.00 -1.82 -3.51
CA ARG A 61 14.23 -2.56 -3.79
C ARG A 61 15.31 -1.78 -3.06
N SER A 62 15.50 -2.08 -1.78
CA SER A 62 16.42 -1.39 -0.87
C SER A 62 17.87 -1.74 -1.18
N ASP A 63 18.08 -2.59 -2.18
CA ASP A 63 19.36 -3.20 -2.50
C ASP A 63 19.79 -2.86 -3.94
N ILE A 64 19.38 -1.70 -4.48
CA ILE A 64 20.06 -1.18 -5.66
C ILE A 64 21.42 -0.60 -5.25
N THR A 65 22.44 -0.88 -6.02
CA THR A 65 23.77 -0.29 -5.83
C THR A 65 23.76 1.19 -6.26
N LEU A 66 24.80 1.94 -5.88
CA LEU A 66 24.92 3.34 -6.34
C LEU A 66 25.14 3.44 -7.86
N GLU A 67 25.68 2.40 -8.48
CA GLU A 67 25.90 2.32 -9.93
C GLU A 67 24.57 2.10 -10.66
N GLU A 68 23.77 1.13 -10.21
CA GLU A 68 22.43 0.91 -10.76
C GLU A 68 21.54 2.14 -10.58
N LEU A 69 21.64 2.83 -9.44
CA LEU A 69 20.92 4.07 -9.22
C LEU A 69 21.37 5.19 -10.17
N ARG A 70 22.67 5.28 -10.48
CA ARG A 70 23.18 6.22 -11.48
C ARG A 70 22.59 5.91 -12.85
N ASP A 71 22.66 4.66 -13.28
CA ASP A 71 22.22 4.24 -14.60
C ASP A 71 20.70 4.44 -14.77
N LEU A 72 19.92 4.23 -13.70
CA LEU A 72 18.49 4.55 -13.68
C LEU A 72 18.22 6.06 -13.76
N LEU A 73 19.01 6.90 -13.07
CA LEU A 73 18.84 8.35 -13.13
C LEU A 73 19.19 8.90 -14.52
N GLU A 74 20.18 8.32 -15.19
CA GLU A 74 20.52 8.67 -16.56
C GLU A 74 19.41 8.20 -17.52
N SER A 75 18.92 6.96 -17.37
CA SER A 75 17.87 6.41 -18.22
C SER A 75 16.53 7.15 -18.10
N ILE A 76 16.11 7.52 -16.88
CA ILE A 76 14.79 8.12 -16.63
C ILE A 76 14.83 9.64 -16.80
N CYS A 77 15.89 10.28 -16.29
CA CYS A 77 15.95 11.74 -16.20
C CYS A 77 16.97 12.38 -17.15
N GLY A 78 17.82 11.59 -17.83
CA GLY A 78 18.91 12.12 -18.67
C GLY A 78 20.02 12.82 -17.86
N VAL A 79 20.07 12.59 -16.54
CA VAL A 79 20.98 13.30 -15.64
C VAL A 79 22.22 12.46 -15.39
N VAL A 80 23.34 12.86 -15.99
CA VAL A 80 24.66 12.27 -15.74
C VAL A 80 25.16 12.76 -14.38
N THR A 81 25.20 11.88 -13.39
CA THR A 81 25.73 12.19 -12.05
C THR A 81 26.77 11.18 -11.60
N THR A 82 27.74 11.64 -10.81
CA THR A 82 28.72 10.74 -10.20
C THR A 82 28.11 10.05 -8.98
N THR A 83 28.56 8.81 -8.72
CA THR A 83 28.15 8.03 -7.54
C THR A 83 28.41 8.77 -6.22
N THR A 84 29.44 9.63 -6.18
CA THR A 84 29.74 10.50 -5.04
C THR A 84 28.65 11.54 -4.79
N ASN A 85 28.15 12.19 -5.85
CA ASN A 85 27.09 13.18 -5.73
C ASN A 85 25.77 12.53 -5.29
N ILE A 86 25.46 11.35 -5.83
CA ILE A 86 24.30 10.54 -5.41
C ILE A 86 24.43 10.20 -3.92
N SER A 87 25.56 9.67 -3.49
CA SER A 87 25.83 9.31 -2.09
C SER A 87 25.70 10.51 -1.13
N ARG A 88 26.27 11.67 -1.49
CA ARG A 88 26.12 12.91 -0.70
C ARG A 88 24.67 13.36 -0.62
N SER A 89 23.95 13.32 -1.74
CA SER A 89 22.56 13.75 -1.83
C SER A 89 21.63 12.86 -0.99
N LEU A 90 21.85 11.53 -1.04
CA LEU A 90 21.15 10.56 -0.19
C LEU A 90 21.41 10.80 1.30
N ARG A 91 22.68 11.02 1.69
CA ARG A 91 23.04 11.34 3.09
C ARG A 91 22.37 12.61 3.58
N ARG A 92 22.38 13.69 2.78
CA ARG A 92 21.74 14.97 3.12
C ARG A 92 20.23 14.84 3.34
N ARG A 93 19.59 13.93 2.61
CA ARG A 93 18.15 13.63 2.76
C ARG A 93 17.85 12.61 3.87
N GLY A 94 18.84 12.20 4.66
CA GLY A 94 18.66 11.27 5.77
C GLY A 94 18.54 9.80 5.36
N TYR A 95 18.86 9.45 4.11
CA TYR A 95 18.95 8.05 3.68
C TYR A 95 20.28 7.45 4.12
N THR A 96 20.37 7.06 5.39
CA THR A 96 21.47 6.25 5.91
C THR A 96 21.08 4.78 5.84
N ARG A 97 21.98 3.91 5.34
CA ARG A 97 21.76 2.46 5.42
C ARG A 97 21.50 2.08 6.88
N LYS A 98 20.37 1.43 7.15
CA LYS A 98 20.16 0.74 8.43
C LYS A 98 21.28 -0.30 8.53
N LYS A 99 21.98 -0.39 9.67
CA LYS A 99 22.96 -1.45 9.90
C LYS A 99 22.28 -2.79 9.55
N PRO A 100 22.90 -3.66 8.73
CA PRO A 100 22.34 -4.98 8.52
C PRO A 100 22.21 -5.63 9.90
N ASP A 101 21.01 -6.12 10.21
CA ASP A 101 20.79 -6.93 11.39
C ASP A 101 21.62 -8.20 11.17
N ASN A 102 22.87 -8.21 11.67
CA ASN A 102 23.71 -9.40 11.73
C ASN A 102 23.05 -10.39 12.69
N LYS A 103 22.02 -11.09 12.21
CA LYS A 103 21.67 -12.40 12.76
C LYS A 103 22.74 -13.35 12.24
N ALA A 104 23.85 -13.38 12.97
CA ALA A 104 24.83 -14.45 12.85
C ALA A 104 24.07 -15.78 12.97
N SER A 105 24.07 -16.55 11.89
CA SER A 105 23.72 -17.96 11.94
C SER A 105 24.83 -18.66 12.73
N CYS A 106 24.50 -19.06 13.97
CA CYS A 106 25.16 -20.19 14.61
C CYS A 106 24.53 -21.48 14.08
#